data_AF-A0A1I6WIY9-F1
#
_entry.id   AF-A0A1I6WIY9-F1
#
_cell.length_a   1.000
_cell.length_b   1.000
_cell.length_c   1.000
_cell.angle_alpha   90.00
_cell.angle_beta   90.00
_cell.angle_gamma   90.00
#
_symmetry.space_group_name_H-M   'P 1'
#
loop_
_entity.id
_entity.type
_entity.pdbx_description
1 polymer ?
#
loop_
_entity_poly.entity_id
_entity_poly.type
_entity_poly.pdbx_seq_one_letter_code
_entity_poly.pdbx_strand_id
1 'polypeptide(L)' 'MSIIERPGRIPVGSLLGATLLGMSRHQKEPLKKEDGSTVIVHVMKVETVEPI' A
#
# COMPACT_ATOMS: atom_id res chain seq x y z
N MET A 1 -18.50 6.59 7.69
CA MET A 1 -18.38 5.40 6.83
C MET A 1 -17.11 4.68 7.24
N SER A 2 -17.17 3.58 8.01
CA SER A 2 -15.97 2.78 8.26
C SER A 2 -15.76 1.85 7.07
N ILE A 3 -14.71 2.11 6.30
CA ILE A 3 -14.22 1.12 5.33
C ILE A 3 -13.73 -0.02 6.20
N ILE A 4 -14.47 -1.13 6.25
CA ILE A 4 -14.03 -2.31 6.98
C ILE A 4 -12.73 -2.74 6.32
N GLU A 5 -11.61 -2.49 7.00
CA GLU A 5 -10.28 -2.94 6.57
C GLU A 5 -10.30 -4.47 6.57
N ARG A 6 -10.51 -5.05 5.39
CA ARG A 6 -10.32 -6.49 5.21
C ARG A 6 -8.81 -6.73 5.18
N PRO A 7 -8.27 -7.67 5.98
CA PRO A 7 -6.87 -8.05 5.88
C PRO A 7 -6.47 -8.29 4.41
N GLY A 8 -5.38 -7.66 3.98
CA GLY A 8 -4.90 -7.74 2.60
C GLY A 8 -5.57 -6.80 1.60
N ARG A 9 -6.54 -5.96 2.00
CA ARG A 9 -7.07 -4.86 1.17
C ARG A 9 -6.73 -3.52 1.78
N ILE A 10 -6.08 -2.66 1.00
CA ILE A 10 -5.69 -1.31 1.42
C ILE A 10 -6.52 -0.31 0.59
N PRO A 11 -7.20 0.67 1.22
CA PRO A 11 -7.90 1.72 0.47
C PRO A 11 -6.91 2.53 -0.37
N VAL A 12 -7.23 2.76 -1.64
CA VAL A 12 -6.38 3.57 -2.54
C VAL A 12 -6.19 5.00 -2.02
N GLY A 13 -7.21 5.56 -1.36
CA GLY A 13 -7.14 6.89 -0.74
C GLY A 13 -6.37 6.95 0.59
N SER A 14 -5.89 5.82 1.12
CA SER A 14 -5.01 5.82 2.29
C SER A 14 -3.60 6.23 1.89
N LEU A 15 -2.80 6.70 2.85
CA LEU A 15 -1.41 7.08 2.60
C LEU A 15 -0.59 5.92 2.00
N LEU A 16 -0.69 4.72 2.58
CA LEU A 16 -0.04 3.52 2.04
C LEU A 16 -0.56 3.16 0.65
N GLY A 17 -1.88 3.20 0.44
CA GLY A 17 -2.49 2.90 -0.86
C GLY A 17 -2.01 3.85 -1.95
N ALA A 18 -1.98 5.15 -1.67
CA ALA A 18 -1.50 6.17 -2.59
C ALA A 18 -0.01 6.02 -2.89
N THR A 19 0.82 5.68 -1.90
CA THR A 19 2.26 5.41 -2.11
C THR A 19 2.51 4.19 -2.99
N LEU A 20 1.71 3.13 -2.85
CA LEU A 20 1.87 1.89 -3.62
C LEU A 20 1.42 2.03 -5.09
N LEU A 21 0.63 3.06 -5.45
CA LEU A 21 0.16 3.25 -6.81
C LEU A 21 1.33 3.43 -7.79
N GLY A 22 1.33 2.62 -8.85
CA GLY A 22 2.36 2.68 -9.89
C GLY A 22 3.71 2.09 -9.49
N MET A 23 3.87 1.60 -8.26
CA MET A 23 5.11 0.95 -7.83
C MET A 23 5.33 -0.37 -8.56
N SER A 24 6.59 -0.63 -8.92
CA SER A 24 7.01 -1.86 -9.58
C SER A 24 7.58 -2.88 -8.61
N ARG A 25 7.68 -4.14 -9.06
CA ARG A 25 8.34 -5.21 -8.30
C ARG A 25 9.78 -4.79 -7.93
N HIS A 26 10.16 -5.06 -6.69
CA HIS A 26 11.44 -4.71 -6.06
C HIS A 26 11.70 -3.22 -5.85
N GLN A 27 10.75 -2.35 -6.20
CA GLN A 27 10.85 -0.93 -5.85
C GLN A 27 10.73 -0.74 -4.34
N LYS A 28 11.54 0.18 -3.82
CA LYS A 28 11.56 0.59 -2.42
C LYS A 28 11.21 2.06 -2.32
N GLU A 29 10.28 2.41 -1.44
CA GLU A 29 9.89 3.79 -1.22
C GLU A 29 9.79 4.08 0.29
N PRO A 30 10.22 5.28 0.74
CA PRO A 30 9.98 5.71 2.11
C PRO A 30 8.50 6.08 2.29
N LEU A 31 7.89 5.56 3.35
CA LEU A 31 6.54 5.89 3.78
C LEU A 31 6.62 6.55 5.15
N LYS A 32 6.21 7.82 5.20
CA LYS A 32 6.03 8.53 6.48
C LYS A 32 4.72 8.09 7.12
N LYS A 33 4.76 7.66 8.37
CA LYS A 33 3.58 7.31 9.15
C LYS A 33 2.99 8.54 9.82
N GLU A 34 1.74 8.40 10.30
CA GLU A 34 1.04 9.46 11.03
C GLU A 34 1.74 9.84 12.34
N ASP A 35 2.43 8.88 12.97
CA ASP A 35 3.27 9.11 14.16
C ASP A 35 4.58 9.86 13.86
N GLY A 36 4.82 10.23 12.59
CA GLY A 36 6.00 10.94 12.14
C GLY A 36 7.22 10.05 11.86
N SER A 37 7.15 8.76 12.16
CA SER A 37 8.21 7.79 11.82
C SER A 37 8.23 7.50 10.32
N THR A 38 9.36 7.00 9.82
CA THR A 38 9.51 6.58 8.43
C THR A 38 9.80 5.09 8.38
N VAL A 39 9.09 4.37 7.52
CA VAL A 39 9.38 2.98 7.17
C VAL A 39 9.71 2.86 5.69
N ILE A 40 10.46 1.84 5.31
CA ILE A 40 10.70 1.53 3.89
C ILE A 40 9.70 0.45 3.47
N VAL A 41 8.90 0.77 2.46
CA VAL A 41 8.01 -0.18 1.80
C VAL A 41 8.77 -0.80 0.64
N HIS A 42 8.79 -2.13 0.54
CA HIS A 42 9.45 -2.86 -0.53
C HIS A 42 8.44 -3.80 -1.20
N VAL A 43 8.20 -3.59 -2.49
CA VAL A 43 7.26 -4.43 -3.25
C VAL A 43 7.92 -5.75 -3.61
N MET A 44 7.49 -6.85 -3.00
CA MET A 44 8.08 -8.17 -3.28
C MET A 44 7.56 -8.80 -4.58
N LYS A 45 6.27 -8.60 -4.88
CA LYS A 45 5.54 -9.19 -6.01
C LYS A 45 4.35 -8.30 -6.36
N VAL A 46 3.98 -8.26 -7.64
CA VAL A 46 2.76 -7.63 -8.14
C VAL A 46 2.03 -8.68 -8.97
N GLU A 47 0.76 -8.92 -8.66
CA GLU A 47 -0.10 -9.87 -9.37
C GLU A 47 -1.46 -9.25 -9.61
N THR A 48 -2.00 -9.45 -10.80
CA THR A 48 -3.38 -9.08 -11.11
C THR A 48 -4.28 -10.23 -10.68
N VAL A 49 -5.26 -9.94 -9.82
CA VAL A 49 -6.28 -10.89 -9.40
C VAL A 49 -7.58 -10.49 -10.08
N GLU A 50 -8.28 -11.42 -10.69
CA GLU A 50 -9.62 -11.15 -11.22
C GLU A 50 -10.58 -10.79 -10.08
N PRO A 51 -11.44 -9.77 -10.26
CA PRO A 51 -12.44 -9.44 -9.26
C PRO A 51 -13.47 -10.58 -9.18
N ILE A 52 -13.67 -11.10 -7.96
CA ILE A 52 -14.75 -12.04 -7.61
C ILE A 52 -16.05 -11.26 -7.41
#